data_AF-A0A1J3J9Y3-F1
#
_entry.id   AF-A0A1J3J9Y3-F1
#
_cell.length_a   1.000
_cell.length_b   1.000
_cell.length_c   1.000
_cell.angle_alpha   90.00
_cell.angle_beta   90.00
_cell.angle_gamma   90.00
#
_symmetry.space_group_name_H-M   'P 1'
#
loop_
_entity.id
_entity.type
_entity.pdbx_description
1 polymer ?
#
loop_
_entity_poly.entity_id
_entity_poly.type
_entity_poly.pdbx_seq_one_letter_code
_entity_poly.pdbx_strand_id
1 'polypeptide(L)'
;EIKNGRGAIVLDASQSCSFENTNTQTDAHILILQGRPINEPVAQHGPFVMNTQQQISQAFSEYQRTRFGGWPWKEDAVIFPREQERFADMIVDGKKVRELPPSNE
;
A
#
# COMPACT_ATOMS: atom_id res chain seq x y z
N GLU A 1 -19.66 11.58 -6.69
CA GLU A 1 -19.14 12.96 -6.56
C GLU A 1 -18.43 13.08 -5.22
N ILE A 2 -17.13 13.41 -5.19
CA ILE A 2 -16.36 13.61 -3.96
C ILE A 2 -16.24 15.11 -3.73
N LYS A 3 -16.88 15.65 -2.67
CA LYS A 3 -16.98 17.10 -2.45
C LYS A 3 -15.90 17.70 -1.53
N ASN A 4 -15.14 16.88 -0.79
CA ASN A 4 -14.22 17.35 0.26
C ASN A 4 -12.75 16.90 0.09
N GLY A 5 -12.23 16.94 -1.14
CA GLY A 5 -10.80 16.78 -1.44
C GLY A 5 -10.21 15.37 -1.28
N ARG A 6 -10.84 14.48 -0.51
CA ARG A 6 -10.52 13.04 -0.43
C ARG A 6 -11.80 12.23 -0.36
N GLY A 7 -11.81 11.10 -1.05
CA GLY A 7 -12.92 10.15 -1.01
C GLY A 7 -12.56 8.84 -1.67
N ALA A 8 -13.36 7.82 -1.39
CA ALA A 8 -13.29 6.53 -2.05
C ALA A 8 -14.62 6.28 -2.76
N ILE A 9 -14.55 5.71 -3.96
CA ILE A 9 -15.72 5.29 -4.73
C ILE A 9 -15.53 3.83 -5.06
N VAL A 10 -16.55 3.02 -4.81
CA VAL A 10 -16.61 1.64 -5.29
C VAL A 10 -17.11 1.68 -6.74
N LEU A 11 -16.35 1.08 -7.64
CA LEU A 11 -16.67 1.01 -9.06
C LEU A 11 -16.99 -0.43 -9.44
N ASP A 12 -17.97 -0.59 -10.32
CA ASP A 12 -18.18 -1.86 -11.00
C ASP A 12 -17.16 -1.99 -12.13
N ALA A 13 -16.25 -2.94 -11.99
CA ALA A 13 -15.18 -3.18 -12.97
C ALA A 13 -15.68 -3.70 -14.32
N SER A 14 -16.95 -4.11 -14.44
CA SER A 14 -17.57 -4.53 -15.70
C SER A 14 -18.07 -3.36 -16.56
N GLN A 15 -18.15 -2.16 -15.98
CA GLN A 15 -18.68 -0.98 -16.63
C GLN A 15 -17.55 -0.02 -17.01
N SER A 16 -17.64 0.58 -18.19
CA SER A 16 -16.77 1.70 -18.55
C SER A 16 -17.05 2.89 -17.63
N CYS A 17 -15.99 3.51 -17.10
CA CYS A 17 -16.09 4.74 -16.32
C CYS A 17 -15.12 5.80 -16.84
N SER A 18 -15.51 7.07 -16.72
CA SER A 18 -14.68 8.22 -17.06
C SER A 18 -14.45 9.09 -15.84
N PHE A 19 -13.24 9.62 -15.71
CA PHE A 19 -12.87 10.55 -14.65
C PHE A 19 -12.57 11.91 -15.29
N GLU A 20 -13.17 12.95 -14.74
CA GLU A 20 -12.98 14.33 -15.18
C GLU A 20 -12.67 15.20 -13.97
N ASN A 21 -11.57 15.97 -14.05
CA ASN A 21 -11.27 16.99 -13.07
C ASN A 21 -11.93 18.30 -13.52
N THR A 22 -13.04 18.67 -12.87
CA THR A 22 -13.78 19.90 -13.20
C THR A 22 -13.14 21.17 -12.64
N ASN A 23 -12.06 21.05 -11.84
CA ASN A 23 -11.32 22.17 -11.30
C ASN A 23 -9.99 22.34 -12.07
N THR A 24 -9.83 23.48 -12.75
CA THR A 24 -8.62 23.79 -13.53
C THR A 24 -7.49 24.42 -12.70
N GLN A 25 -7.73 24.73 -11.43
CA GLN A 25 -6.76 25.40 -10.56
C GLN A 25 -5.92 24.42 -9.73
N THR A 26 -6.35 23.17 -9.60
CA THR A 26 -5.65 22.16 -8.79
C THR A 26 -5.65 20.80 -9.46
N ASP A 27 -4.52 20.10 -9.36
CA ASP A 27 -4.40 18.73 -9.84
C ASP A 27 -5.24 17.75 -9.02
N ALA A 28 -5.71 16.69 -9.69
CA ALA A 28 -6.41 15.57 -9.05
C ALA A 28 -5.49 14.34 -9.03
N HIS A 29 -5.28 13.79 -7.83
CA HIS A 29 -4.56 12.53 -7.66
C HIS A 29 -5.57 11.39 -7.46
N ILE A 30 -5.53 10.39 -8.34
CA ILE A 30 -6.45 9.24 -8.31
C ILE A 30 -5.63 7.96 -8.19
N LEU A 31 -5.98 7.13 -7.20
CA LEU A 31 -5.49 5.76 -7.08
C LEU A 31 -6.61 4.79 -7.44
N ILE A 32 -6.41 4.02 -8.50
CA ILE A 32 -7.35 2.97 -8.93
C ILE A 32 -6.79 1.63 -8.48
N LEU A 33 -7.56 0.89 -7.68
CA LEU A 33 -7.23 -0.45 -7.23
C LEU A 33 -8.26 -1.41 -7.80
N GLN A 34 -7.81 -2.43 -8.52
CA GLN A 34 -8.64 -3.52 -9.04
C GLN A 34 -8.00 -4.85 -8.65
N GLY A 35 -8.84 -5.81 -8.30
CA GLY A 35 -8.40 -7.17 -8.01
C GLY A 35 -9.52 -8.17 -8.23
N ARG A 36 -9.15 -9.40 -8.59
CA ARG A 36 -10.08 -10.53 -8.56
C ARG A 36 -10.32 -10.91 -7.09
N PRO A 37 -11.58 -11.06 -6.64
CA PRO A 37 -11.86 -11.53 -5.29
C PRO A 37 -11.18 -12.88 -5.02
N ILE A 38 -10.51 -12.98 -3.87
CA ILE A 38 -9.84 -14.22 -3.43
C ILE A 38 -10.89 -15.26 -3.00
N ASN A 39 -12.04 -14.82 -2.49
CA ASN A 39 -13.16 -15.67 -2.03
C ASN A 39 -12.79 -16.64 -0.90
N GLU A 40 -11.85 -16.24 -0.04
CA GLU A 40 -11.51 -16.98 1.16
C GLU A 40 -11.97 -16.22 2.41
N PRO A 41 -12.21 -16.92 3.54
CA PRO A 41 -12.43 -16.26 4.81
C PRO A 41 -11.28 -15.32 5.16
N VAL A 42 -11.61 -14.21 5.80
CA VAL A 42 -10.64 -13.22 6.27
C VAL A 42 -10.78 -13.08 7.78
N ALA A 43 -9.69 -13.39 8.48
CA ALA A 43 -9.51 -13.14 9.91
C ALA A 43 -8.34 -12.16 10.07
N GLN A 44 -8.55 -11.06 10.78
CA GLN A 44 -7.54 -10.03 10.99
C GLN A 44 -7.41 -9.70 12.48
N HIS A 45 -6.16 -9.58 12.96
CA HIS A 45 -5.86 -9.03 14.27
C HIS A 45 -4.50 -8.33 14.25
N GLY A 46 -4.51 -7.01 14.54
CA GLY A 46 -3.31 -6.19 14.47
C GLY A 46 -2.63 -6.26 13.09
N PRO A 47 -1.33 -6.59 13.00
CA PRO A 47 -0.59 -6.61 11.75
C PRO A 47 -0.78 -7.88 10.91
N PHE A 48 -1.53 -8.88 11.40
CA PHE A 48 -1.69 -10.16 10.73
C PHE A 48 -3.08 -10.34 10.14
N VAL A 49 -3.11 -10.87 8.90
CA VAL A 49 -4.31 -11.26 8.18
C VAL A 49 -4.13 -12.73 7.75
N MET A 50 -5.09 -13.58 8.11
CA MET A 50 -5.13 -15.02 7.83
C MET A 50 -6.56 -15.43 7.47
N ASN A 51 -6.84 -16.73 7.30
CA ASN A 51 -8.19 -17.22 7.06
C ASN A 51 -8.95 -17.56 8.34
N THR A 52 -8.26 -17.86 9.46
CA THR A 52 -8.88 -18.28 10.74
C THR A 52 -8.22 -17.63 11.96
N GLN A 53 -8.95 -17.57 13.08
CA GLN A 53 -8.42 -17.04 14.35
C GLN A 53 -7.28 -17.89 14.93
N GLN A 54 -7.32 -19.21 14.74
CA GLN A 54 -6.24 -20.10 15.16
C GLN A 54 -4.92 -19.79 14.45
N GLN A 55 -4.98 -19.54 13.13
CA GLN A 55 -3.81 -19.14 12.34
C GLN A 55 -3.27 -17.78 12.80
N ILE A 56 -4.13 -16.85 13.21
CA ILE A 56 -3.71 -15.58 13.80
C ILE A 56 -2.93 -15.83 15.11
N SER A 57 -3.45 -16.64 16.03
CA SER A 57 -2.74 -16.97 17.28
C SER A 57 -1.39 -17.64 17.01
N GLN A 58 -1.33 -18.53 16.03
CA GLN A 58 -0.08 -19.16 15.61
C GLN A 58 0.91 -18.12 15.04
N ALA A 59 0.45 -17.19 14.19
CA ALA A 59 1.30 -16.15 13.62
C ALA A 59 1.93 -15.25 14.70
N PHE A 60 1.16 -14.89 15.74
CA PHE A 60 1.71 -14.16 16.89
C PHE A 60 2.75 -14.96 17.65
N SER A 61 2.49 -16.24 17.94
CA SER A 61 3.45 -17.11 18.63
C SER A 61 4.75 -17.26 17.83
N GLU A 62 4.63 -17.42 16.51
CA GLU A 62 5.78 -17.51 15.60
C GLU A 62 6.56 -16.19 15.54
N TYR A 63 5.86 -15.06 15.47
CA TYR A 63 6.48 -13.75 15.50
C TYR A 63 7.26 -13.50 16.80
N GLN A 64 6.65 -13.80 17.95
CA GLN A 64 7.29 -13.64 19.26
C GLN A 64 8.53 -14.55 19.40
N ARG A 65 8.45 -15.77 18.88
CA ARG A 65 9.53 -16.76 18.94
C ARG A 65 10.69 -16.44 17.99
N THR A 66 10.38 -16.00 16.77
CA THR A 66 11.35 -15.91 15.67
C THR A 66 11.75 -14.49 15.30
N ARG A 67 11.02 -13.47 15.76
CA ARG A 67 11.22 -12.06 15.39
C ARG A 67 11.28 -11.88 13.86
N PHE A 68 10.28 -12.42 13.14
CA PHE A 68 10.22 -12.50 11.67
C PHE A 68 11.28 -13.42 11.03
N GLY A 69 11.53 -14.59 11.60
CA GLY A 69 12.46 -15.55 11.01
C GLY A 69 13.93 -15.12 11.11
N GLY A 70 14.28 -14.36 12.15
CA GLY A 70 15.60 -13.76 12.32
C GLY A 70 15.69 -12.44 11.58
N TRP A 71 15.19 -11.37 12.21
CA TRP A 71 15.34 -10.00 11.73
C TRP A 71 16.78 -9.76 11.23
N PRO A 72 16.99 -9.57 9.91
CA PRO A 72 18.32 -9.63 9.31
C PRO A 72 19.14 -8.36 9.55
N TRP A 73 18.52 -7.33 10.12
CA TRP A 73 19.11 -6.04 10.36
C TRP A 73 19.61 -5.92 11.79
N LYS A 74 20.65 -5.13 11.99
CA LYS A 74 21.27 -4.94 13.32
C LYS A 74 20.37 -4.19 14.30
N GLU A 75 19.41 -3.42 13.79
CA GLU A 75 18.55 -2.53 14.57
C GLU A 75 17.08 -2.81 14.24
N ASP A 76 16.20 -2.71 15.24
CA ASP A 76 14.77 -2.98 15.09
C ASP A 76 14.06 -1.94 14.18
N ALA A 77 14.64 -0.74 14.00
CA ALA A 77 14.06 0.36 13.24
C ALA A 77 15.04 0.87 12.17
N VAL A 78 15.21 0.10 11.08
CA VAL A 78 16.08 0.51 9.98
C VAL A 78 15.52 1.77 9.30
N ILE A 79 16.27 2.86 9.39
CA ILE A 79 16.05 4.06 8.60
C ILE A 79 17.02 3.98 7.42
N PHE A 80 16.48 3.86 6.20
CA PHE A 80 17.32 3.85 5.00
C PHE A 80 18.02 5.22 4.82
N PRO A 81 19.29 5.24 4.40
CA PRO A 81 19.99 6.48 4.07
C PRO A 81 19.23 7.29 3.02
N ARG A 82 19.31 8.62 3.08
CA ARG A 82 18.59 9.51 2.14
C ARG A 82 19.16 9.43 0.73
N GLU A 83 20.41 9.01 0.62
CA GLU A 83 21.14 8.81 -0.63
C GLU A 83 20.77 7.49 -1.31
N GLN A 84 20.06 6.61 -0.60
CA GLN A 84 19.57 5.36 -1.15
C GLN A 84 18.31 5.61 -1.99
N GLU A 85 18.33 5.11 -3.22
CA GLU A 85 17.16 5.12 -4.11
C GLU A 85 15.97 4.40 -3.45
N ARG A 86 14.76 4.92 -3.66
CA ARG A 86 13.55 4.23 -3.21
C ARG A 86 13.44 2.87 -3.91
N PHE A 87 12.98 1.87 -3.19
CA PHE A 87 12.75 0.52 -3.72
C PHE A 87 11.65 0.46 -4.80
N ALA A 88 10.78 1.46 -4.84
CA ALA A 88 9.71 1.54 -5.80
C ALA A 88 10.19 2.21 -7.09
N ASP A 89 9.96 1.54 -8.22
CA ASP A 89 10.14 2.12 -9.54
C ASP A 89 8.92 2.98 -9.89
N MET A 90 9.12 4.26 -10.17
CA MET A 90 8.05 5.12 -10.66
C MET A 90 8.04 5.12 -12.19
N ILE A 91 6.87 5.08 -12.81
CA ILE A 91 6.74 5.26 -14.27
C ILE A 91 6.08 6.62 -14.52
N VAL A 92 6.81 7.53 -15.17
CA VAL A 92 6.33 8.85 -15.59
C VAL A 92 6.42 8.91 -17.11
N ASP A 93 5.32 9.21 -17.78
CA ASP A 93 5.24 9.26 -19.26
C ASP A 93 5.77 7.99 -19.95
N GLY A 94 5.48 6.82 -19.36
CA GLY A 94 5.93 5.53 -19.87
C GLY A 94 7.41 5.21 -19.65
N LYS A 95 8.15 6.06 -18.92
CA LYS A 95 9.56 5.85 -18.59
C LYS A 95 9.75 5.59 -17.10
N LYS A 96 10.62 4.64 -16.80
CA LYS A 96 11.03 4.34 -15.43
C LYS A 96 11.91 5.47 -14.90
N VAL A 97 11.48 6.10 -13.82
CA VAL A 97 12.18 7.16 -13.09
C VAL A 97 12.58 6.62 -11.72
N ARG A 98 13.83 6.91 -11.32
CA ARG A 98 14.33 6.61 -9.98
C ARG A 98 14.19 7.86 -9.12
N GLU A 99 13.58 7.69 -7.95
CA GLU A 99 13.33 8.80 -7.02
C GLU A 99 14.13 8.60 -5.73
N LEU A 100 14.69 9.70 -5.21
CA LEU A 100 15.25 9.74 -3.86
C LEU A 100 14.13 10.07 -2.86
N PRO A 101 14.29 9.75 -1.56
CA PRO A 101 13.41 10.28 -0.51
C PRO A 101 13.34 11.82 -0.58
N PRO A 102 12.16 12.43 -0.35
CA PRO A 102 11.97 13.87 -0.40
C PRO A 102 12.89 14.57 0.60
N SER A 103 13.43 15.72 0.19
CA SER A 103 14.12 16.65 1.08
C SER A 103 13.14 17.29 2.06
N ASN A 104 13.59 17.63 3.27
CA ASN A 104 12.79 18.35 4.26
C ASN A 104 12.72 19.86 3.94
N GLU A 105 12.37 20.24 2.71
CA GLU A 105 11.94 21.62 2.42
C GLU A 105 10.42 21.72 2.53
#